data_AF-A0A4V2A7W5-F1
#
_entry.id   AF-A0A4V2A7W5-F1
#
_cell.length_a   1.000
_cell.length_b   1.000
_cell.length_c   1.000
_cell.angle_alpha   90.00
_cell.angle_beta   90.00
_cell.angle_gamma   90.00
#
_symmetry.space_group_name_H-M   'P 1'
#
loop_
_entity.id
_entity.type
_entity.pdbx_description
1 polymer ?
#
loop_
_entity_poly.entity_id
_entity_poly.type
_entity_poly.pdbx_seq_one_letter_code
_entity_poly.pdbx_strand_id
1 'polypeptide(L)'
;MAIQLTAFVKGKVGNIIMYKLGDTPVARSRPAKVRKTANMKICSTNFGKASAAGKLLRHSLNPALHNPKDVNMQRRFSGAINKWMGKTPLRNIPPQPRIDALYGFEFNLKASFFERFKKLIETDLSVPGTIALRLPAFIASENIAAPAHTIAVELAIAIAGCQLSSLQSPG
;
A
#
# COMPACT_ATOMS: atom_id res chain seq x y z
N MET A 1 -33.48 -21.28 -27.75
CA MET A 1 -33.12 -19.99 -28.38
C MET A 1 -32.64 -19.06 -27.28
N ALA A 2 -31.38 -18.61 -27.31
CA ALA A 2 -30.87 -17.60 -26.38
C ALA A 2 -30.74 -16.28 -27.14
N ILE A 3 -31.43 -15.23 -26.68
CA ILE A 3 -31.36 -13.89 -27.27
C ILE A 3 -30.52 -13.03 -26.32
N GLN A 4 -29.32 -12.65 -26.76
CA GLN A 4 -28.48 -11.69 -26.03
C GLN A 4 -28.86 -10.27 -26.47
N LEU A 5 -29.66 -9.58 -25.66
CA LEU A 5 -30.22 -8.26 -26.00
C LEU A 5 -29.25 -7.09 -25.76
N THR A 6 -28.15 -7.27 -25.02
CA THR A 6 -27.24 -6.19 -24.61
C THR A 6 -25.78 -6.65 -24.53
N ALA A 7 -25.13 -6.81 -25.68
CA ALA A 7 -23.68 -7.02 -25.73
C ALA A 7 -22.95 -5.65 -25.73
N PHE A 8 -22.39 -5.25 -24.58
CA PHE A 8 -21.51 -4.08 -24.52
C PHE A 8 -20.05 -4.49 -24.71
N VAL A 9 -19.43 -3.98 -25.78
CA VAL A 9 -18.00 -4.19 -26.06
C VAL A 9 -17.20 -3.12 -25.33
N LYS A 10 -16.44 -3.52 -24.31
CA LYS A 10 -15.49 -2.67 -23.60
C LYS A 10 -14.12 -2.81 -24.24
N GLY A 11 -13.48 -1.70 -24.59
CA GLY A 11 -12.12 -1.75 -25.12
C GLY A 11 -11.82 -0.68 -26.15
N LYS A 12 -10.77 -0.93 -26.93
CA LYS A 12 -10.28 -0.03 -27.97
C LYS A 12 -10.43 -0.70 -29.32
N VAL A 13 -11.06 -0.02 -30.28
CA VAL A 13 -11.13 -0.42 -31.68
C VAL A 13 -10.66 0.76 -32.52
N GLY A 14 -9.49 0.62 -33.16
CA GLY A 14 -8.86 1.72 -33.91
C GLY A 14 -8.66 2.98 -33.06
N ASN A 15 -9.26 4.09 -33.50
CA ASN A 15 -9.23 5.37 -32.80
C ASN A 15 -10.37 5.55 -31.77
N ILE A 16 -11.24 4.54 -31.59
CA ILE A 16 -12.40 4.64 -30.70
C ILE A 16 -12.13 3.87 -29.41
N ILE A 17 -12.50 4.48 -28.28
CA ILE A 17 -12.47 3.88 -26.95
C ILE A 17 -13.92 3.75 -26.48
N MET A 18 -14.35 2.53 -26.22
CA MET A 18 -15.69 2.20 -25.71
C MET A 18 -15.59 1.85 -24.22
N TYR A 19 -16.33 2.58 -23.39
CA TYR A 19 -16.37 2.40 -21.94
C TYR A 19 -17.76 2.72 -21.39
N LYS A 20 -18.04 2.28 -20.15
CA LYS A 20 -19.27 2.66 -19.45
C LYS A 20 -19.05 3.91 -18.61
N LEU A 21 -19.98 4.85 -18.69
CA LEU A 21 -20.09 5.98 -17.76
C LEU A 21 -21.36 5.77 -16.93
N GLY A 22 -21.21 5.28 -15.71
CA GLY A 22 -22.34 4.69 -14.96
C GLY A 22 -22.84 3.45 -15.69
N ASP A 23 -24.14 3.39 -15.97
CA ASP A 23 -24.76 2.30 -16.74
C ASP A 23 -24.84 2.56 -18.25
N THR A 24 -24.47 3.76 -18.69
CA THR A 24 -24.56 4.14 -20.11
C THR A 24 -23.30 3.73 -20.87
N PRO A 25 -23.42 2.97 -21.98
CA PRO A 25 -22.30 2.70 -22.87
C PRO A 25 -21.95 3.96 -23.66
N VAL A 26 -20.69 4.39 -23.60
CA VAL A 26 -20.19 5.59 -24.28
C VAL A 26 -18.98 5.21 -25.14
N ALA A 27 -18.90 5.80 -26.33
CA ALA A 27 -17.74 5.73 -27.20
C ALA A 27 -17.14 7.12 -27.37
N ARG A 28 -15.82 7.21 -27.35
CA ARG A 28 -15.10 8.46 -27.66
C ARG A 28 -13.92 8.21 -28.58
N SER A 29 -13.58 9.20 -29.39
CA SER A 29 -12.30 9.18 -30.11
C SER A 29 -11.14 9.36 -29.14
N ARG A 30 -10.02 8.68 -29.43
CA ARG A 30 -8.78 8.86 -28.67
C ARG A 30 -8.20 10.23 -29.03
N PRO A 31 -7.75 11.01 -28.03
CA PRO A 31 -7.04 12.25 -28.32
C PRO A 31 -5.74 11.96 -29.07
N ALA A 32 -5.48 12.70 -30.15
CA ALA A 32 -4.27 12.57 -30.96
C ALA A 32 -2.99 12.78 -30.13
N LYS A 33 -3.04 13.69 -29.15
CA LYS A 33 -1.96 13.97 -28.21
C LYS A 33 -2.49 14.07 -26.78
N VAL A 34 -1.94 13.27 -25.87
CA VAL A 34 -2.22 13.38 -24.44
C VAL A 34 -1.15 14.28 -23.82
N ARG A 35 -1.50 15.53 -23.50
CA ARG A 35 -0.57 16.44 -22.82
C ARG A 35 -0.50 16.11 -21.32
N LYS A 36 0.54 15.39 -20.90
CA LYS A 36 0.84 15.23 -19.47
C LYS A 36 1.51 16.51 -18.94
N THR A 37 0.92 17.11 -17.91
CA THR A 37 1.57 18.20 -17.17
C THR A 37 2.83 17.68 -16.47
N ALA A 38 3.74 18.58 -16.06
CA ALA A 38 4.92 18.20 -15.27
C ALA A 38 4.52 17.42 -14.00
N ASN A 39 3.48 17.89 -13.30
CA ASN A 39 2.94 17.21 -12.12
C ASN A 39 2.39 15.82 -12.43
N MET A 40 1.69 15.63 -13.56
CA MET A 40 1.23 14.30 -13.99
C MET A 40 2.39 13.33 -14.25
N LYS A 41 3.49 13.82 -14.85
CA LYS A 41 4.68 12.99 -15.06
C LYS A 41 5.28 12.54 -13.73
N ILE A 42 5.46 13.47 -12.79
CA ILE A 42 5.99 13.18 -11.45
C ILE A 42 5.07 12.19 -10.71
N CYS A 43 3.76 12.42 -10.69
CA CYS A 43 2.80 11.51 -10.05
C CYS A 43 2.87 10.10 -10.65
N SER A 44 2.97 9.99 -11.98
CA SER A 44 3.08 8.69 -12.66
C SER A 44 4.34 7.95 -12.24
N THR A 45 5.49 8.64 -12.17
CA THR A 45 6.76 8.06 -11.72
C THR A 45 6.70 7.65 -10.24
N ASN A 46 6.17 8.53 -9.38
CA ASN A 46 6.02 8.26 -7.96
C ASN A 46 5.08 7.07 -7.71
N PHE A 47 3.98 6.97 -8.46
CA PHE A 47 3.08 5.83 -8.38
C PHE A 47 3.77 4.51 -8.73
N GLY A 48 4.56 4.49 -9.82
CA GLY A 48 5.35 3.32 -10.19
C GLY A 48 6.32 2.90 -9.08
N LYS A 49 7.04 3.88 -8.50
CA LYS A 49 7.94 3.65 -7.37
C LYS A 49 7.21 3.18 -6.10
N ALA A 50 6.04 3.74 -5.80
CA ALA A 50 5.22 3.35 -4.65
C ALA A 50 4.77 1.89 -4.76
N SER A 51 4.38 1.49 -5.97
CA SER A 51 3.98 0.12 -6.26
C SER A 51 5.16 -0.84 -6.11
N ALA A 52 6.33 -0.48 -6.64
CA ALA A 52 7.55 -1.29 -6.51
C ALA A 52 8.01 -1.41 -5.04
N ALA A 53 8.05 -0.28 -4.31
CA ALA A 53 8.39 -0.23 -2.89
C ALA A 53 7.43 -1.08 -2.06
N GLY A 54 6.13 -0.90 -2.28
CA GLY A 54 5.10 -1.66 -1.58
C GLY A 54 5.18 -3.16 -1.86
N LYS A 55 5.58 -3.57 -3.07
CA LYS A 55 5.83 -4.99 -3.38
C LYS A 55 7.05 -5.53 -2.63
N LEU A 56 8.18 -4.82 -2.67
CA LEU A 56 9.41 -5.22 -2.00
C LEU A 56 9.19 -5.34 -0.48
N LEU A 57 8.66 -4.29 0.14
CA LEU A 57 8.42 -4.25 1.58
C LEU A 57 7.47 -5.37 2.02
N ARG A 58 6.37 -5.62 1.29
CA ARG A 58 5.47 -6.74 1.63
C ARG A 58 6.15 -8.10 1.48
N HIS A 59 7.01 -8.26 0.49
CA HIS A 59 7.77 -9.51 0.33
C HIS A 59 8.74 -9.72 1.50
N SER A 60 9.46 -8.68 1.91
CA SER A 60 10.36 -8.72 3.07
C SER A 60 9.64 -8.90 4.41
N LEU A 61 8.44 -8.31 4.55
CA LEU A 61 7.61 -8.42 5.76
C LEU A 61 6.79 -9.70 5.81
N ASN A 62 6.82 -10.54 4.77
CA ASN A 62 6.02 -11.76 4.65
C ASN A 62 6.04 -12.66 5.90
N PRO A 63 7.17 -12.85 6.62
CA PRO A 63 7.19 -13.66 7.84
C PRO A 63 6.24 -13.17 8.96
N ALA A 64 5.91 -11.87 8.98
CA ALA A 64 5.01 -11.28 9.98
C ALA A 64 3.60 -10.98 9.42
N LEU A 65 3.34 -11.26 8.14
CA LEU A 65 2.05 -10.97 7.50
C LEU A 65 1.14 -12.20 7.51
N HIS A 66 -0.02 -12.07 8.15
CA HIS A 66 -1.01 -13.15 8.21
C HIS A 66 -1.61 -13.50 6.83
N ASN A 67 -1.94 -12.49 6.01
CA ASN A 67 -2.50 -12.69 4.67
C ASN A 67 -1.81 -11.78 3.63
N PRO A 68 -0.65 -12.20 3.10
CA PRO A 68 0.11 -11.38 2.14
C PRO A 68 -0.62 -11.22 0.79
N LYS A 69 -1.60 -12.09 0.47
CA LYS A 69 -2.33 -12.11 -0.80
C LYS A 69 -3.56 -11.20 -0.82
N ASP A 70 -3.89 -10.51 0.28
CA ASP A 70 -5.03 -9.59 0.33
C ASP A 70 -4.83 -8.38 -0.60
N VAL A 71 -5.55 -8.36 -1.72
CA VAL A 71 -5.49 -7.29 -2.73
C VAL A 71 -5.89 -5.92 -2.16
N ASN A 72 -6.82 -5.86 -1.21
CA ASN A 72 -7.26 -4.61 -0.61
C ASN A 72 -6.19 -4.03 0.31
N MET A 73 -5.54 -4.87 1.14
CA MET A 73 -4.39 -4.47 1.95
C MET A 73 -3.24 -3.98 1.06
N GLN A 74 -2.92 -4.70 -0.01
CA GLN A 74 -1.84 -4.32 -0.92
C GLN A 74 -2.08 -2.94 -1.56
N ARG A 75 -3.32 -2.68 -2.00
CA ARG A 75 -3.71 -1.37 -2.57
C ARG A 75 -3.63 -0.26 -1.55
N ARG A 76 -4.09 -0.49 -0.31
CA ARG A 76 -3.99 0.48 0.79
C ARG A 76 -2.54 0.81 1.11
N PHE A 77 -1.68 -0.21 1.19
CA PHE A 77 -0.28 -0.05 1.55
C PHE A 77 0.49 0.73 0.49
N SER A 78 0.41 0.33 -0.79
CA SER A 78 1.00 1.10 -1.89
C SER A 78 0.39 2.50 -2.02
N GLY A 79 -0.91 2.64 -1.74
CA GLY A 79 -1.60 3.93 -1.69
C GLY A 79 -1.05 4.87 -0.61
N ALA A 80 -0.72 4.36 0.57
CA ALA A 80 -0.10 5.12 1.66
C ALA A 80 1.30 5.63 1.27
N ILE A 81 2.14 4.77 0.67
CA ILE A 81 3.46 5.16 0.15
C ILE A 81 3.31 6.24 -0.94
N ASN A 82 2.34 6.06 -1.85
CA ASN A 82 2.09 7.03 -2.92
C ASN A 82 1.57 8.37 -2.36
N LYS A 83 0.72 8.34 -1.33
CA LYS A 83 0.21 9.54 -0.65
C LYS A 83 1.35 10.33 -0.01
N TRP A 84 2.31 9.64 0.60
CA TRP A 84 3.50 10.28 1.17
C TRP A 84 4.37 10.95 0.10
N MET A 85 4.64 10.29 -1.04
CA MET A 85 5.44 10.92 -2.11
C MET A 85 4.70 12.05 -2.83
N GLY A 86 3.39 11.90 -3.01
CA GLY A 86 2.52 12.91 -3.61
C GLY A 86 3.03 13.41 -4.97
N LYS A 87 3.05 14.73 -5.13
CA LYS A 87 3.49 15.43 -6.36
C LYS A 87 4.95 15.87 -6.30
N THR A 88 5.68 15.50 -5.24
CA THR A 88 7.04 15.96 -5.01
C THR A 88 8.01 15.04 -5.75
N PRO A 89 8.97 15.57 -6.54
CA PRO A 89 10.04 14.75 -7.09
C PRO A 89 10.81 14.04 -5.97
N LEU A 90 11.15 12.77 -6.16
CA LEU A 90 11.80 11.95 -5.12
C LEU A 90 13.03 12.62 -4.47
N ARG A 91 13.87 13.28 -5.26
CA ARG A 91 15.06 14.01 -4.79
C ARG A 91 14.76 15.19 -3.84
N ASN A 92 13.52 15.68 -3.86
CA ASN A 92 13.07 16.81 -3.05
C ASN A 92 12.24 16.33 -1.85
N ILE A 93 12.03 15.02 -1.67
CA ILE A 93 11.36 14.49 -0.49
C ILE A 93 12.41 14.47 0.64
N PRO A 94 12.21 15.25 1.71
CA PRO A 94 13.18 15.27 2.80
C PRO A 94 13.20 13.92 3.52
N PRO A 95 14.36 13.49 4.05
CA PRO A 95 14.41 12.36 4.95
C PRO A 95 13.55 12.68 6.18
N GLN A 96 12.65 11.78 6.53
CA GLN A 96 11.77 11.92 7.68
C GLN A 96 11.96 10.69 8.57
N PRO A 97 12.11 10.87 9.89
CA PRO A 97 12.22 9.75 10.82
C PRO A 97 10.92 8.94 10.86
N ARG A 98 9.78 9.55 10.52
CA ARG A 98 8.46 8.92 10.54
C ARG A 98 7.63 9.37 9.34
N ILE A 99 6.99 8.40 8.69
CA ILE A 99 6.06 8.64 7.59
C ILE A 99 4.64 8.42 8.13
N ASP A 100 3.89 9.51 8.34
CA ASP A 100 2.57 9.45 8.99
C ASP A 100 1.57 8.53 8.28
N ALA A 101 1.65 8.43 6.95
CA ALA A 101 0.78 7.54 6.17
C ALA A 101 1.05 6.04 6.43
N LEU A 102 2.24 5.69 6.92
CA LEU A 102 2.67 4.31 7.18
C LEU A 102 2.70 3.97 8.67
N TYR A 103 2.89 4.97 9.53
CA TYR A 103 2.87 4.74 10.96
C TYR A 103 1.48 4.29 11.42
N GLY A 104 1.43 3.21 12.19
CA GLY A 104 0.17 2.62 12.65
C GLY A 104 -0.65 1.98 11.52
N PHE A 105 -0.05 1.72 10.36
CA PHE A 105 -0.74 1.06 9.26
C PHE A 105 -1.17 -0.35 9.66
N GLU A 106 -2.47 -0.61 9.61
CA GLU A 106 -3.01 -1.95 9.88
C GLU A 106 -3.07 -2.79 8.60
N PHE A 107 -2.33 -3.90 8.64
CA PHE A 107 -2.33 -4.93 7.59
C PHE A 107 -3.59 -5.81 7.63
N ASN A 108 -4.28 -5.89 8.77
CA ASN A 108 -5.51 -6.65 8.92
C ASN A 108 -6.61 -5.80 9.58
N LEU A 109 -7.55 -5.31 8.78
CA LEU A 109 -8.68 -4.51 9.27
C LEU A 109 -9.72 -5.32 10.06
N LYS A 110 -9.73 -6.65 9.93
CA LYS A 110 -10.70 -7.50 10.64
C LYS A 110 -10.30 -7.80 12.07
N ALA A 111 -9.01 -7.60 12.39
CA ALA A 111 -8.46 -7.80 13.72
C ALA A 111 -7.34 -6.79 13.91
N SER A 112 -7.71 -5.61 14.40
CA SER A 112 -6.77 -4.53 14.69
C SER A 112 -5.70 -5.02 15.67
N PHE A 113 -4.43 -4.70 15.38
CA PHE A 113 -3.34 -5.00 16.30
C PHE A 113 -3.50 -4.22 17.61
N PHE A 114 -3.90 -2.95 17.54
CA PHE A 114 -4.03 -2.08 18.72
C PHE A 114 -5.20 -2.47 19.63
N GLU A 115 -6.24 -3.10 19.07
CA GLU A 115 -7.32 -3.69 19.88
C GLU A 115 -6.86 -4.92 20.67
N ARG A 116 -5.92 -5.70 20.11
CA ARG A 116 -5.45 -6.96 20.72
C ARG A 116 -4.17 -6.83 21.53
N PHE A 117 -3.32 -5.87 21.20
CA PHE A 117 -2.02 -5.65 21.83
C PHE A 117 -1.98 -4.24 22.41
N LYS A 118 -2.28 -4.13 23.70
CA LYS A 118 -2.59 -2.85 24.37
C LYS A 118 -1.35 -1.98 24.66
N LYS A 119 -0.15 -2.57 24.69
CA LYS A 119 1.09 -1.81 24.88
C LYS A 119 1.76 -1.56 23.54
N LEU A 120 2.13 -0.31 23.26
CA LEU A 120 2.81 0.02 22.02
C LEU A 120 4.27 -0.41 22.08
N ILE A 121 4.75 -1.01 20.99
CA ILE A 121 6.19 -1.20 20.76
C ILE A 121 6.74 0.15 20.34
N GLU A 122 7.72 0.66 21.07
CA GLU A 122 8.38 1.92 20.74
C GLU A 122 9.51 1.65 19.73
N THR A 123 9.62 2.53 18.75
CA THR A 123 10.65 2.47 17.71
C THR A 123 11.50 3.73 17.75
N ASP A 124 12.81 3.58 17.88
CA ASP A 124 13.77 4.67 17.82
C ASP A 124 14.64 4.55 16.56
N LEU A 125 14.64 5.62 15.77
CA LEU A 125 15.32 5.78 14.49
C LEU A 125 16.32 6.94 14.52
N SER A 126 16.70 7.40 15.72
CA SER A 126 17.62 8.52 15.92
C SER A 126 19.03 8.26 15.38
N VAL A 127 19.48 7.01 15.41
CA VAL A 127 20.80 6.59 14.92
C VAL A 127 20.69 6.10 13.47
N PRO A 128 21.35 6.74 12.50
CA PRO A 128 21.36 6.27 11.11
C PRO A 128 21.85 4.83 11.00
N GLY A 129 21.12 3.99 10.27
CA GLY A 129 21.46 2.58 10.06
C GLY A 129 21.02 1.63 11.17
N THR A 130 20.47 2.15 12.28
CA THR A 130 20.01 1.34 13.41
C THR A 130 18.53 1.58 13.65
N ILE A 131 17.79 0.50 13.92
CA ILE A 131 16.39 0.54 14.36
C ILE A 131 16.35 -0.09 15.74
N ALA A 132 16.12 0.72 16.77
CA ALA A 132 15.95 0.21 18.12
C ALA A 132 14.45 -0.02 18.38
N LEU A 133 14.12 -1.24 18.81
CA LEU A 133 12.76 -1.61 19.22
C LEU A 133 12.75 -1.78 20.74
N ARG A 134 11.84 -1.08 21.42
CA ARG A 134 11.65 -1.21 22.86
C ARG A 134 10.26 -1.77 23.12
N LEU A 135 10.24 -2.97 23.69
CA LEU A 135 9.04 -3.57 24.23
C LEU A 135 8.99 -3.22 25.73
N PRO A 136 8.02 -2.40 26.19
CA PRO A 136 7.87 -2.12 27.61
C PRO A 136 7.55 -3.39 28.40
N ALA A 137 7.75 -3.35 29.72
CA ALA A 137 7.39 -4.46 30.61
C ALA A 137 5.97 -4.96 30.29
N PHE A 138 5.84 -6.25 30.03
CA PHE A 138 4.67 -6.83 29.37
C PHE A 138 4.09 -7.94 30.22
N ILE A 139 2.83 -7.79 30.62
CA ILE A 139 2.06 -8.81 31.34
C ILE A 139 1.00 -9.32 30.37
N ALA A 140 1.17 -10.56 29.89
CA ALA A 140 0.36 -11.12 28.80
C ALA A 140 -1.15 -11.11 29.10
N SER A 141 -1.54 -11.46 30.32
CA SER A 141 -2.95 -11.51 30.77
C SER A 141 -3.63 -10.14 30.77
N GLU A 142 -2.87 -9.06 30.97
CA GLU A 142 -3.40 -7.70 31.01
C GLU A 142 -3.29 -7.00 29.65
N ASN A 143 -2.20 -7.27 28.92
CA ASN A 143 -1.81 -6.51 27.74
C ASN A 143 -2.24 -7.17 26.41
N ILE A 144 -2.67 -8.43 26.43
CA ILE A 144 -3.25 -9.10 25.25
C ILE A 144 -4.76 -9.29 25.44
N ALA A 145 -5.56 -8.79 24.49
CA ALA A 145 -6.97 -9.14 24.36
C ALA A 145 -7.15 -10.31 23.37
N ALA A 146 -6.91 -11.52 23.87
CA ALA A 146 -7.05 -12.74 23.10
C ALA A 146 -8.54 -13.12 22.93
N PRO A 147 -8.95 -13.67 21.78
CA PRO A 147 -10.26 -14.29 21.61
C PRO A 147 -10.52 -15.42 22.61
N ALA A 148 -11.79 -15.76 22.82
CA ALA A 148 -12.17 -16.96 23.59
C ALA A 148 -11.51 -18.21 23.00
N HIS A 149 -11.12 -19.14 23.88
CA HIS A 149 -10.44 -20.40 23.54
C HIS A 149 -9.03 -20.26 22.93
N THR A 150 -8.38 -19.10 23.08
CA THR A 150 -6.97 -18.94 22.68
C THR A 150 -6.06 -19.69 23.66
N ILE A 151 -5.23 -20.61 23.13
CA ILE A 151 -4.26 -21.39 23.92
C ILE A 151 -2.82 -20.88 23.83
N ALA A 152 -2.50 -20.12 22.77
CA ALA A 152 -1.19 -19.57 22.53
C ALA A 152 -1.29 -18.27 21.72
N VAL A 153 -0.34 -17.36 21.92
CA VAL A 153 -0.20 -16.11 21.16
C VAL A 153 1.25 -15.99 20.71
N GLU A 154 1.45 -15.72 19.43
CA GLU A 154 2.77 -15.50 18.84
C GLU A 154 2.89 -14.03 18.41
N LEU A 155 3.99 -13.38 18.80
CA LEU A 155 4.33 -12.04 18.37
C LEU A 155 5.49 -12.12 17.37
N ALA A 156 5.17 -12.01 16.09
CA ALA A 156 6.16 -11.94 15.02
C ALA A 156 6.54 -10.48 14.74
N ILE A 157 7.83 -10.17 14.79
CA ILE A 157 8.37 -8.84 14.46
C ILE A 157 9.29 -8.99 13.25
N ALA A 158 9.02 -8.21 12.20
CA ALA A 158 9.85 -8.15 11.00
C ALA A 158 10.27 -6.71 10.71
N ILE A 159 11.52 -6.56 10.27
CA ILE A 159 12.10 -5.27 9.88
C ILE A 159 12.44 -5.34 8.40
N ALA A 160 12.03 -4.33 7.64
CA ALA A 160 12.32 -4.22 6.23
C ALA A 160 12.70 -2.78 5.87
N GLY A 161 13.68 -2.65 4.97
CA GLY A 161 14.13 -1.37 4.41
C GLY A 161 14.03 -1.38 2.90
N CYS A 162 13.82 -0.21 2.30
CA CYS A 162 13.81 -0.06 0.86
C CYS A 162 14.39 1.30 0.46
N GLN A 163 15.32 1.29 -0.50
CA GLN A 163 15.88 2.50 -1.06
C GLN A 163 15.11 2.90 -2.33
N LEU A 164 14.36 4.01 -2.28
CA LEU A 164 13.49 4.43 -3.38
C LEU A 164 14.23 4.86 -4.66
N SER A 165 15.50 5.23 -4.54
CA SER A 165 16.33 5.59 -5.68
C SER A 165 16.71 4.38 -6.53
N SER A 166 16.86 3.19 -5.93
CA SER A 166 17.22 1.96 -6.64
C SER A 166 16.04 1.25 -7.30
N LEU A 167 14.81 1.64 -6.98
CA LEU A 167 13.61 1.08 -7.59
C LEU A 167 13.40 1.60 -9.01
N GLN A 168 13.45 0.70 -9.98
CA GLN A 168 13.00 0.95 -11.35
C GLN A 168 11.47 1.04 -11.37
N SER A 169 10.92 2.01 -12.13
CA SER A 169 9.48 2.04 -12.37
C SER A 169 9.10 0.80 -13.18
N PRO A 170 8.02 0.08 -12.86
CA PRO A 170 7.48 -0.90 -13.78
C PRO A 170 7.17 -0.18 -15.11
N GLY A 171 7.77 -0.69 -16.19
CA GLY A 171 7.58 -0.18 -17.55
C GLY A 171 6.15 -0.34 -18.04
#